data_AF-A0A968ZJE7-F1
#
_entry.id   AF-A0A968ZJE7-F1
#
_cell.length_a   1.000
_cell.length_b   1.000
_cell.length_c   1.000
_cell.angle_alpha   90.00
_cell.angle_beta   90.00
_cell.angle_gamma   90.00
#
_symmetry.space_group_name_H-M   'P 1'
#
loop_
_entity.id
_entity.type
_entity.pdbx_description
1 polymer ?
#
loop_
_entity_poly.entity_id
_entity_poly.type
_entity_poly.pdbx_seq_one_letter_code
_entity_poly.pdbx_strand_id
1 'polypeptide(L)'
;KHIKSGECYVVLTLDEGLVYKRLYNRLDQGELLLKSDNPDYHSYTITTENILEIWKAKAFLSFALPSEAETLPSVQHLALELAELRREVTLLQQDATAKPHV
;
A
#
# COMPACT_ATOMS: atom_id res chain seq x y z
N LYS A 1 -22.96 10.30 8.99
CA LYS A 1 -22.01 9.27 8.47
C LYS A 1 -20.66 9.96 8.28
N HIS A 2 -19.58 9.44 8.85
CA HIS A 2 -18.26 10.11 8.84
C HIS A 2 -17.32 9.50 7.79
N ILE A 3 -16.50 10.35 7.17
CA ILE A 3 -15.37 9.92 6.33
C ILE A 3 -14.24 9.48 7.25
N LYS A 4 -13.83 8.23 7.13
CA LYS A 4 -12.69 7.66 7.85
C LYS A 4 -11.44 7.74 6.97
N SER A 5 -10.39 8.36 7.51
CA SER A 5 -9.11 8.54 6.82
C SER A 5 -8.46 7.20 6.45
N GLY A 6 -7.84 7.16 5.27
CA GLY A 6 -7.11 6.00 4.75
C GLY A 6 -7.98 4.91 4.11
N GLU A 7 -9.31 5.06 4.14
CA GLU A 7 -10.24 4.15 3.47
C GLU A 7 -10.56 4.61 2.05
N CYS A 8 -11.02 3.68 1.22
CA CYS A 8 -11.31 3.93 -0.19
C CYS A 8 -12.73 4.42 -0.40
N TYR A 9 -12.86 5.43 -1.25
CA TYR A 9 -14.14 6.02 -1.62
C TYR A 9 -14.19 6.26 -3.13
N VAL A 10 -15.40 6.24 -3.66
CA VAL A 10 -15.73 6.82 -4.96
C VAL A 10 -16.20 8.24 -4.68
N VAL A 11 -15.61 9.21 -5.37
CA VAL A 11 -15.93 10.63 -5.25
C VAL A 11 -16.36 11.15 -6.60
N LEU A 12 -17.50 11.84 -6.64
CA LEU A 12 -17.93 12.60 -7.81
C LEU A 12 -17.56 14.07 -7.60
N THR A 13 -16.71 14.61 -8.47
CA THR A 13 -16.22 15.99 -8.43
C THR A 13 -16.73 16.79 -9.63
N LEU A 14 -16.76 18.11 -9.51
CA LEU A 14 -17.12 19.01 -10.62
C LEU A 14 -16.12 18.95 -11.77
N ASP A 15 -14.82 18.91 -11.46
CA ASP A 15 -13.75 19.11 -12.44
C ASP A 15 -13.26 17.79 -13.08
N GLU A 16 -13.20 16.70 -12.30
CA GLU A 16 -12.62 15.42 -12.72
C GLU A 16 -13.67 14.33 -12.97
N GLY A 17 -14.93 14.59 -12.60
CA GLY A 17 -16.00 13.59 -12.64
C GLY A 17 -15.80 12.52 -11.56
N LEU A 18 -15.90 11.24 -11.94
CA LEU A 18 -15.93 10.14 -10.99
C LEU A 18 -14.53 9.54 -10.76
N VAL A 19 -14.03 9.63 -9.53
CA VAL A 19 -12.69 9.14 -9.14
C VAL A 19 -12.78 8.14 -7.99
N TYR A 20 -11.86 7.16 -7.98
CA TYR A 20 -11.66 6.23 -6.86
C TYR A 20 -10.31 6.51 -6.20
N LYS A 21 -10.33 6.89 -4.91
CA LYS A 21 -9.12 7.29 -4.16
C LYS A 21 -9.26 6.92 -2.68
N ARG A 22 -8.13 6.86 -1.97
CA ARG A 22 -8.14 6.92 -0.50
C ARG A 22 -8.38 8.35 -0.05
N LEU A 23 -9.34 8.54 0.84
CA LEU A 23 -9.62 9.86 1.40
C LEU A 23 -8.96 10.00 2.76
N TYR A 24 -8.40 11.17 3.02
CA TYR A 24 -7.98 11.61 4.34
C TYR A 24 -8.82 12.82 4.73
N ASN A 25 -9.50 12.68 5.85
CA ASN A 25 -10.42 13.68 6.36
C ASN A 25 -9.64 14.90 6.85
N ARG A 26 -9.85 16.04 6.18
CA ARG A 26 -9.34 17.38 6.52
C ARG A 26 -10.49 18.40 6.48
N LEU A 27 -11.70 17.93 6.81
CA LEU A 27 -12.93 18.73 6.72
C LEU A 27 -12.93 19.92 7.70
N ASP A 28 -12.09 19.89 8.73
CA ASP A 28 -11.78 21.03 9.60
C ASP A 28 -11.13 22.19 8.84
N GLN A 29 -10.49 21.90 7.71
CA GLN A 29 -9.87 22.86 6.78
C GLN A 29 -10.74 23.10 5.54
N GLY A 30 -11.95 22.52 5.48
CA GLY A 30 -12.84 22.64 4.32
C GLY A 30 -12.41 21.83 3.09
N GLU A 31 -11.50 20.87 3.26
CA GLU A 31 -10.97 20.07 2.15
C GLU A 31 -10.84 18.57 2.47
N LEU A 32 -10.61 17.77 1.44
CA LEU A 32 -10.21 16.37 1.56
C LEU A 32 -8.91 16.14 0.81
N LEU A 33 -8.03 15.32 1.38
CA LEU A 33 -6.82 14.86 0.69
C LEU A 33 -7.12 13.52 0.01
N LEU A 34 -6.96 13.50 -1.31
CA LEU A 34 -7.15 12.33 -2.18
C LEU A 34 -5.79 11.72 -2.49
N LYS A 35 -5.61 10.46 -2.07
CA LYS A 35 -4.39 9.69 -2.33
C LYS A 35 -4.68 8.54 -3.29
N SER A 36 -3.84 8.43 -4.32
CA SER A 36 -3.86 7.31 -5.26
C SER A 36 -3.21 6.07 -4.65
N ASP A 37 -3.74 4.89 -4.97
CA ASP A 37 -3.06 3.62 -4.71
C ASP A 37 -1.99 3.32 -5.78
N ASN A 38 -2.01 4.02 -6.92
CA ASN A 38 -0.90 4.01 -7.89
C ASN A 38 0.17 5.05 -7.47
N PRO A 39 1.42 4.63 -7.16
CA PRO A 39 2.51 5.52 -6.76
C PRO A 39 2.87 6.62 -7.76
N ASP A 40 2.60 6.42 -9.05
CA ASP A 40 2.91 7.38 -10.12
C ASP A 40 2.03 8.64 -10.04
N TYR A 41 0.93 8.57 -9.28
CA TYR A 41 -0.01 9.66 -9.13
C TYR A 41 0.15 10.34 -7.77
N HIS A 42 0.56 11.60 -7.80
CA HIS A 42 0.65 12.43 -6.60
C HIS A 42 -0.71 12.61 -5.93
N SER A 43 -0.65 12.80 -4.61
CA SER A 43 -1.83 13.15 -3.83
C SER A 43 -2.16 14.62 -4.02
N TYR A 44 -3.43 14.98 -3.96
CA TYR A 44 -3.91 16.35 -4.11
C TYR A 44 -5.09 16.59 -3.17
N THR A 45 -5.35 17.86 -2.87
CA THR A 45 -6.51 18.26 -2.08
C THR A 45 -7.63 18.75 -2.98
N ILE A 46 -8.86 18.57 -2.51
CA ILE A 46 -10.06 19.12 -3.12
C ILE A 46 -10.91 19.79 -2.05
N THR A 47 -11.39 21.00 -2.32
CA THR A 47 -12.32 21.68 -1.42
C THR A 47 -13.67 20.98 -1.42
N THR A 48 -14.41 21.06 -0.32
CA THR A 48 -15.72 20.43 -0.21
C THR A 48 -16.74 20.97 -1.22
N GLU A 49 -16.55 22.20 -1.71
CA GLU A 49 -17.41 22.83 -2.72
C GLU A 49 -17.34 22.14 -4.08
N ASN A 50 -16.18 21.55 -4.40
CA ASN A 50 -15.98 20.85 -5.67
C ASN A 50 -16.46 19.38 -5.63
N ILE A 51 -17.02 18.93 -4.51
CA ILE A 51 -17.50 17.57 -4.33
C ILE A 51 -19.02 17.53 -4.42
N LEU A 52 -19.53 16.72 -5.34
CA LEU A 52 -20.95 16.46 -5.50
C LEU A 52 -21.42 15.30 -4.62
N GLU A 53 -20.72 14.17 -4.68
CA GLU A 53 -21.09 12.95 -3.95
C GLU A 53 -19.86 12.16 -3.46
N ILE A 54 -20.03 11.44 -2.36
CA ILE A 54 -19.02 10.53 -1.80
C ILE A 54 -19.67 9.21 -1.39
N TRP A 55 -19.13 8.11 -1.89
CA TRP A 55 -19.57 6.76 -1.56
C TRP A 55 -18.41 5.91 -1.03
N LYS A 56 -18.60 5.27 0.12
CA LYS A 56 -17.59 4.35 0.68
C LYS A 56 -17.53 3.08 -0.17
N ALA A 57 -16.34 2.77 -0.67
CA ALA A 57 -16.10 1.49 -1.33
C ALA A 57 -16.13 0.36 -0.29
N LYS A 58 -16.88 -0.70 -0.59
CA LYS A 58 -17.09 -1.85 0.33
C LYS A 58 -16.43 -3.13 -0.13
N ALA A 59 -16.32 -3.31 -1.44
CA ALA A 59 -15.70 -4.45 -2.07
C ALA A 59 -15.19 -4.05 -3.45
N PHE A 60 -14.27 -4.84 -3.99
CA PHE A 60 -13.89 -4.84 -5.39
C PHE A 60 -14.11 -6.25 -5.94
N LEU A 61 -14.43 -6.35 -7.23
CA LEU A 61 -14.60 -7.63 -7.92
C LEU A 61 -13.62 -7.65 -9.09
N SER A 62 -12.80 -8.71 -9.16
CA SER A 62 -11.89 -8.96 -10.28
C SER A 62 -12.30 -10.26 -10.97
N PHE A 63 -12.36 -10.23 -12.30
CA PHE A 63 -12.51 -11.43 -13.13
C PHE A 63 -11.15 -11.99 -13.59
N ALA A 64 -10.06 -11.29 -13.29
CA ALA A 64 -8.72 -11.82 -13.41
C ALA A 64 -8.42 -12.67 -12.17
N LEU A 65 -8.11 -13.94 -12.39
CA LEU A 65 -7.55 -14.79 -11.35
C LEU A 65 -6.13 -14.30 -11.04
N PRO A 66 -5.76 -14.15 -9.75
CA PRO A 66 -4.38 -13.84 -9.40
C PRO A 66 -3.48 -14.93 -9.99
N SER A 67 -2.46 -14.54 -10.73
CA SER A 67 -1.45 -15.48 -11.21
C SER A 67 -0.65 -16.01 -10.01
N GLU A 68 -0.06 -17.21 -10.10
CA GLU A 68 0.79 -17.76 -9.03
C GLU A 68 1.95 -16.81 -8.63
N ALA A 69 2.30 -15.86 -9.50
CA ALA A 69 3.28 -14.82 -9.24
C ALA A 69 2.77 -13.67 -8.33
N GLU A 70 1.46 -13.41 -8.27
CA GLU A 70 0.86 -12.43 -7.35
C GLU A 70 0.66 -13.03 -5.95
N THR A 71 0.66 -14.36 -5.85
CA THR A 71 0.67 -15.13 -4.61
C THR A 71 2.07 -15.37 -4.06
N LEU A 72 3.07 -14.56 -4.42
CA LEU A 72 4.39 -14.67 -3.78
C LEU A 72 4.29 -14.27 -2.30
N PRO A 73 5.03 -15.00 -1.44
CA PRO A 73 4.86 -14.89 -0.01
C PRO A 73 5.38 -13.53 0.48
N SER A 74 4.72 -13.03 1.52
CA SER A 74 4.93 -11.71 2.10
C SER A 74 6.41 -11.41 2.36
N VAL A 75 6.76 -10.13 2.50
CA VAL A 75 8.09 -9.67 2.96
C VAL A 75 8.62 -10.45 4.17
N GLN A 76 7.74 -11.10 4.95
CA GLN A 76 8.07 -11.97 6.06
C GLN A 76 8.73 -13.29 5.64
N HIS A 77 8.35 -13.89 4.51
CA HIS A 77 8.98 -15.10 3.96
C HIS A 77 10.39 -14.78 3.46
N LEU A 78 10.54 -13.64 2.78
CA LEU A 78 11.86 -13.09 2.44
C LEU A 78 12.71 -12.80 3.68
N ALA A 79 12.12 -12.29 4.76
CA ALA A 79 12.84 -12.02 6.00
C ALA A 79 13.29 -13.32 6.72
N LEU A 80 12.49 -14.38 6.67
CA LEU A 80 12.82 -15.70 7.20
C LEU A 80 13.96 -16.34 6.41
N GLU A 81 13.88 -16.34 5.07
CA GLU A 81 14.95 -16.85 4.20
C GLU A 81 16.26 -16.07 4.41
N LEU A 82 16.20 -14.74 4.53
CA LEU A 82 17.38 -13.92 4.83
C LEU A 82 17.98 -14.22 6.21
N ALA A 83 17.16 -14.53 7.22
CA ALA A 83 17.63 -14.88 8.55
C ALA A 83 18.33 -16.25 8.55
N GLU A 84 17.81 -17.22 7.80
CA GLU A 84 18.43 -18.54 7.64
C GLU A 84 19.76 -18.46 6.90
N LEU A 85 19.83 -17.73 5.78
CA LEU A 85 21.08 -17.50 5.05
C LEU A 85 22.14 -16.82 5.91
N ARG A 86 21.76 -15.82 6.72
CA ARG A 86 22.70 -15.14 7.64
C ARG A 86 23.26 -16.10 8.68
N ARG A 87 22.44 -17.02 9.19
CA ARG A 87 22.86 -18.02 10.17
C ARG A 87 23.90 -18.97 9.55
N GLU A 88 23.65 -19.48 8.35
CA GLU A 88 24.59 -20.36 7.65
C GLU A 88 25.93 -19.68 7.34
N VAL A 89 25.90 -18.43 6.85
CA VAL A 89 27.14 -17.67 6.60
C VAL A 89 27.95 -17.47 7.88
N THR A 90 27.29 -17.22 9.00
CA THR A 90 27.97 -17.05 10.29
C THR A 90 28.64 -18.36 10.74
N LEU A 91 27.98 -19.50 10.54
CA LEU A 91 28.54 -20.82 10.86
C LEU A 91 29.78 -21.12 9.99
N LEU A 92 29.72 -20.84 8.70
CA LEU A 92 30.85 -21.04 7.79
C LEU A 92 32.02 -20.10 8.10
N GLN A 93 31.75 -18.86 8.52
CA GLN A 93 32.79 -17.93 8.95
C GLN A 93 33.48 -18.38 10.24
N GLN A 94 32.74 -19.01 11.16
CA GLN A 94 33.29 -19.61 12.38
C GLN A 94 34.16 -20.83 12.07
N ASP A 95 33.73 -21.69 11.16
CA ASP A 95 34.51 -22.85 10.72
C ASP A 95 35.78 -22.45 9.95
N ALA A 96 35.71 -21.37 9.16
CA ALA A 96 36.85 -20.83 8.43
C ALA A 96 37.87 -20.11 9.34
N THR A 97 37.42 -19.51 10.45
CA THR A 97 38.32 -18.89 11.44
C THR A 97 38.88 -19.89 12.46
N ALA A 98 38.26 -21.06 12.62
CA ALA A 98 38.75 -22.13 13.50
C ALA A 98 39.87 -23.00 12.89
N LYS A 99 40.13 -22.89 11.59
CA LYS A 99 41.27 -23.56 10.92
C LYS A 99 42.35 -22.55 10.50
N PRO A 100 43.41 -22.34 11.30
CA PRO A 100 44.65 -21.86 10.73
C PRO A 100 45.21 -22.95 9.80
N HIS A 101 45.49 -22.56 8.55
CA HIS A 101 46.22 -23.36 7.59
C HIS A 101 47.67 -23.56 8.08
N VAL A 102 48.00 -24.84 8.31
CA VAL A 102 49.35 -25.44 8.48
C VAL A 102 50.15 -24.99 9.70
#